data_AF-A0A1H0LNT4-F1
#
_entry.id   AF-A0A1H0LNT4-F1
#
_cell.length_a   1.000
_cell.length_b   1.000
_cell.length_c   1.000
_cell.angle_alpha   90.00
_cell.angle_beta   90.00
_cell.angle_gamma   90.00
#
_symmetry.space_group_name_H-M   'P 1'
#
loop_
_entity.id
_entity.type
_entity.pdbx_description
1 polymer ?
#
loop_
_entity_poly.entity_id
_entity_poly.type
_entity_poly.pdbx_seq_one_letter_code
_entity_poly.pdbx_strand_id
1 'polypeptide(L)'
;MEHENIEDSPPRRSRVQLQEWVQEFVDLGHPIASRIRVVEQEDADGRDTGLVVVELAHGGGSVSLEPRGYDDPLWQADLTGGDDDVMLSPYALAGLAAELVVAGNLCAFLQWKSLEWDRASGRHTEGGATDASG
;
A
#
# COMPACT_ATOMS: atom_id res chain seq x y z
N MET A 1 17.04 -3.01 -25.56
CA MET A 1 16.49 -2.58 -24.26
C MET A 1 17.03 -3.57 -23.27
N GLU A 2 17.99 -3.15 -22.46
CA GLU A 2 18.69 -4.02 -21.52
C GLU A 2 17.69 -4.48 -20.46
N HIS A 3 17.61 -5.78 -20.25
CA HIS A 3 16.88 -6.36 -19.13
C HIS A 3 17.72 -6.06 -17.88
N GLU A 4 17.43 -4.93 -17.22
CA GLU A 4 18.01 -4.64 -15.91
C GLU A 4 17.74 -5.83 -15.00
N ASN A 5 18.83 -6.33 -14.44
CA ASN A 5 18.89 -7.58 -13.72
C ASN A 5 18.05 -7.44 -12.43
N ILE A 6 16.85 -8.01 -12.42
CA ILE A 6 15.91 -8.06 -11.28
C ILE A 6 16.52 -8.79 -10.05
N GLU A 7 17.72 -9.34 -10.21
CA GLU A 7 18.41 -10.23 -9.27
C GLU A 7 18.91 -9.55 -7.98
N ASP A 8 18.95 -8.22 -7.92
CA ASP A 8 19.47 -7.47 -6.75
C ASP A 8 18.44 -6.51 -6.11
N SER A 9 17.16 -6.61 -6.49
CA SER A 9 16.10 -5.86 -5.83
C SER A 9 15.72 -6.51 -4.48
N PRO A 10 15.45 -5.73 -3.42
CA PRO A 10 14.83 -6.28 -2.21
C PRO A 10 13.52 -7.01 -2.59
N PRO A 11 13.15 -8.09 -1.88
CA PRO A 11 11.97 -8.90 -2.21
C PRO A 11 10.65 -8.10 -2.41
N ARG A 12 9.67 -8.71 -3.06
CA ARG A 12 8.38 -8.05 -3.32
C ARG A 12 7.52 -7.98 -2.05
N ARG A 13 6.70 -6.92 -1.94
CA ARG A 13 5.62 -6.81 -0.96
C ARG A 13 4.44 -7.67 -1.40
N SER A 14 4.41 -8.91 -0.92
CA SER A 14 3.32 -9.84 -1.28
C SER A 14 1.97 -9.38 -0.74
N ARG A 15 0.87 -9.79 -1.36
CA ARG A 15 -0.50 -9.59 -0.89
C ARG A 15 -0.69 -10.01 0.56
N VAL A 16 -0.10 -11.15 0.95
CA VAL A 16 -0.19 -11.67 2.33
C VAL A 16 0.44 -10.66 3.29
N GLN A 17 1.61 -10.13 2.94
CA GLN A 17 2.30 -9.14 3.74
C GLN A 17 1.53 -7.82 3.83
N LEU A 18 0.94 -7.35 2.73
CA LEU A 18 0.08 -6.17 2.74
C LEU A 18 -1.17 -6.38 3.59
N GLN A 19 -1.76 -7.57 3.56
CA GLN A 19 -2.90 -7.92 4.39
C GLN A 19 -2.56 -7.89 5.88
N GLU A 20 -1.37 -8.40 6.25
CA GLU A 20 -0.85 -8.34 7.62
C GLU A 20 -0.63 -6.90 8.08
N TRP A 21 -0.01 -6.07 7.23
CA TRP A 21 0.24 -4.66 7.56
C TRP A 21 -1.06 -3.85 7.68
N VAL A 22 -2.03 -4.08 6.79
CA VAL A 22 -3.34 -3.44 6.91
C VAL A 22 -4.03 -3.88 8.21
N GLN A 23 -3.94 -5.16 8.58
CA GLN A 23 -4.52 -5.63 9.84
C GLN A 23 -3.83 -5.00 11.05
N GLU A 24 -2.49 -4.89 11.04
CA GLU A 24 -1.73 -4.19 12.09
C GLU A 24 -2.19 -2.73 12.23
N PHE A 25 -2.39 -2.03 11.11
CA PHE A 25 -2.92 -0.67 11.12
C PHE A 25 -4.33 -0.58 11.75
N VAL A 26 -5.20 -1.55 11.48
CA VAL A 26 -6.53 -1.63 12.10
C VAL A 26 -6.41 -1.85 13.61
N ASP A 27 -5.54 -2.76 14.03
CA ASP A 27 -5.36 -3.16 15.43
C ASP A 27 -4.76 -2.03 16.30
N LEU A 28 -4.04 -1.07 15.68
CA LEU A 28 -3.55 0.14 16.34
C LEU A 28 -4.67 1.14 16.75
N GLY A 29 -5.93 0.80 16.48
CA GLY A 29 -7.09 1.55 16.97
C GLY A 29 -7.49 2.71 16.06
N HIS A 30 -7.15 2.63 14.77
CA HIS A 30 -7.72 3.52 13.76
C HIS A 30 -9.13 3.04 13.41
N PRO A 31 -10.22 3.69 13.88
CA PRO A 31 -11.56 3.27 13.56
C PRO A 31 -11.82 3.54 12.08
N ILE A 32 -12.11 2.48 11.33
CA ILE A 32 -12.37 2.59 9.91
C ILE A 32 -13.89 2.61 9.74
N ALA A 33 -14.45 3.80 9.50
CA ALA A 33 -15.83 3.91 9.01
C ALA A 33 -15.95 3.37 7.57
N SER A 34 -14.86 3.43 6.82
CA SER A 34 -14.65 2.92 5.47
C SER A 34 -14.37 1.40 5.45
N ARG A 35 -14.49 0.75 4.28
CA ARG A 35 -14.10 -0.65 4.11
C ARG A 35 -12.75 -0.71 3.40
N ILE A 36 -11.69 -1.14 4.09
CA ILE A 36 -10.39 -1.40 3.47
C ILE A 36 -10.40 -2.79 2.82
N ARG A 37 -9.91 -2.88 1.59
CA ARG A 37 -9.71 -4.14 0.87
C ARG A 37 -8.32 -4.14 0.25
N VAL A 38 -7.58 -5.23 0.45
CA VAL A 38 -6.38 -5.51 -0.35
C VAL A 38 -6.86 -6.23 -1.60
N VAL A 39 -6.62 -5.66 -2.77
CA VAL A 39 -7.13 -6.17 -4.04
C VAL A 39 -6.05 -6.98 -4.74
N GLU A 40 -6.45 -8.09 -5.33
CA GLU A 40 -5.60 -8.86 -6.25
C GLU A 40 -5.47 -8.06 -7.55
N GLN A 41 -4.30 -7.47 -7.78
CA GLN A 41 -3.90 -6.98 -9.09
C GLN A 41 -2.77 -7.88 -9.61
N GLU A 42 -3.11 -8.73 -10.57
CA GLU A 42 -2.13 -9.37 -11.43
C GLU A 42 -1.84 -8.39 -12.58
N ASP A 43 -0.59 -7.92 -12.71
CA ASP A 43 -0.20 -7.18 -13.91
C ASP A 43 -0.16 -8.09 -15.16
N ALA A 44 0.16 -7.52 -16.33
CA ALA A 44 0.22 -8.28 -17.59
C ALA A 44 1.23 -9.46 -17.57
N ASP A 45 2.15 -9.47 -16.60
CA ASP A 45 3.13 -10.54 -16.37
C ASP A 45 2.74 -11.44 -15.17
N GLY A 46 1.51 -11.32 -14.64
CA GLY A 46 1.01 -12.09 -13.50
C GLY A 46 1.60 -11.66 -12.16
N ARG A 47 2.10 -10.43 -12.04
CA ARG A 47 2.80 -9.93 -10.85
C ARG A 47 1.84 -9.13 -9.95
N ASP A 48 1.90 -9.45 -8.67
CA ASP A 48 1.19 -8.80 -7.57
C ASP A 48 1.71 -7.37 -7.37
N THR A 49 0.94 -6.36 -7.78
CA THR A 49 1.33 -4.93 -7.70
C THR A 49 0.98 -4.28 -6.37
N GLY A 50 0.36 -5.00 -5.44
CA GLY A 50 0.13 -4.50 -4.09
C GLY A 50 -0.82 -3.30 -4.03
N LEU A 51 -2.07 -3.50 -4.46
CA LEU A 51 -3.11 -2.47 -4.39
C LEU A 51 -3.93 -2.58 -3.10
N VAL A 52 -4.03 -1.48 -2.36
CA VAL A 52 -4.94 -1.35 -1.21
C VAL A 52 -6.01 -0.33 -1.56
N VAL A 53 -7.29 -0.71 -1.46
CA VAL A 53 -8.42 0.16 -1.75
C VAL A 53 -9.18 0.47 -0.46
N VAL A 54 -9.45 1.76 -0.24
CA VAL A 54 -10.27 2.27 0.85
C VAL A 54 -11.58 2.80 0.28
N GLU A 55 -12.70 2.13 0.56
CA GLU A 55 -14.03 2.56 0.13
C GLU A 55 -14.57 3.69 1.00
N LEU A 56 -14.98 4.82 0.40
CA LEU A 56 -15.47 6.00 1.12
C LEU A 56 -16.99 5.88 1.33
N ALA A 57 -17.45 5.78 2.58
CA ALA A 57 -18.87 5.57 2.87
C ALA A 57 -19.70 6.83 2.66
N HIS A 58 -19.10 8.02 2.77
CA HIS A 58 -19.81 9.30 2.70
C HIS A 58 -19.70 10.04 1.36
N GLY A 59 -18.83 9.59 0.43
CA GLY A 59 -18.54 10.30 -0.83
C GLY A 59 -18.83 9.50 -2.12
N GLY A 60 -19.19 8.22 -2.02
CA GLY A 60 -19.52 7.40 -3.19
C GLY A 60 -18.33 7.07 -4.10
N GLY A 61 -17.12 7.05 -3.55
CA GLY A 61 -15.87 6.80 -4.27
C GLY A 61 -14.90 5.96 -3.44
N SER A 62 -13.65 5.89 -3.89
CA SER A 62 -12.60 5.12 -3.22
C SER A 62 -11.25 5.81 -3.30
N VAL A 63 -10.34 5.42 -2.41
CA VAL A 63 -8.93 5.79 -2.46
C VAL A 63 -8.13 4.52 -2.74
N SER A 64 -7.45 4.49 -3.87
CA SER A 64 -6.50 3.45 -4.25
C SER A 64 -5.12 3.84 -3.75
N LEU A 65 -4.43 2.92 -3.08
CA LEU A 65 -3.08 3.11 -2.54
C LEU A 65 -2.16 2.06 -3.16
N GLU A 66 -1.07 2.53 -3.74
CA GLU A 66 -0.09 1.67 -4.42
C GLU A 66 1.33 2.22 -4.29
N PRO A 67 2.36 1.38 -4.39
CA PRO A 67 3.72 1.83 -4.61
C PRO A 67 3.83 2.68 -5.89
N ARG A 68 4.68 3.72 -5.88
CA ARG A 68 4.89 4.59 -7.05
C ARG A 68 5.52 3.87 -8.24
N GLY A 69 6.13 2.73 -7.99
CA GLY A 69 6.80 1.92 -8.98
C GLY A 69 7.15 0.56 -8.40
N TYR A 70 7.66 -0.30 -9.28
CA TYR A 70 8.12 -1.62 -8.91
C TYR A 70 9.27 -1.52 -7.90
N ASP A 71 9.13 -2.20 -6.76
CA ASP A 71 10.04 -2.17 -5.60
C ASP A 71 10.31 -0.76 -5.01
N ASP A 72 9.50 0.25 -5.35
CA ASP A 72 9.60 1.59 -4.76
C ASP A 72 9.00 1.57 -3.34
N PRO A 73 9.74 1.98 -2.29
CA PRO A 73 9.17 2.11 -0.96
C PRO A 73 8.20 3.28 -0.81
N LEU A 74 8.17 4.21 -1.76
CA LEU A 74 7.27 5.36 -1.75
C LEU A 74 5.90 4.97 -2.27
N TRP A 75 4.87 5.47 -1.59
CA TRP A 75 3.47 5.21 -1.92
C TRP A 75 2.80 6.44 -2.49
N GLN A 76 1.80 6.20 -3.33
CA GLN A 76 0.89 7.21 -3.84
C GLN A 76 -0.55 6.81 -3.54
N ALA A 77 -1.45 7.79 -3.66
CA ALA A 77 -2.87 7.60 -3.45
C ALA A 77 -3.64 8.26 -4.59
N ASP A 78 -4.53 7.50 -5.21
CA ASP A 78 -5.46 7.98 -6.23
C ASP A 78 -6.88 8.02 -5.65
N LEU A 79 -7.43 9.23 -5.55
CA LEU A 79 -8.81 9.44 -5.16
C LEU A 79 -9.71 9.37 -6.38
N THR A 80 -10.54 8.33 -6.44
CA THR A 80 -11.56 8.18 -7.48
C THR A 80 -12.91 8.59 -6.91
N GLY A 81 -13.45 9.71 -7.41
CA GLY A 81 -14.83 10.12 -7.16
C GLY A 81 -15.80 9.38 -8.08
N GLY A 82 -17.10 9.41 -7.75
CA GLY A 82 -18.13 9.04 -8.71
C GLY A 82 -18.16 9.99 -9.91
N ASP A 83 -18.81 9.58 -11.00
CA ASP A 83 -18.89 10.36 -12.26
C ASP A 83 -19.71 11.66 -12.13
N ASP A 84 -20.50 11.81 -11.06
CA ASP A 84 -21.39 12.96 -10.83
C ASP A 84 -20.96 13.78 -9.61
N ASP A 85 -21.21 15.09 -9.66
CA ASP A 85 -21.08 15.98 -8.50
C ASP A 85 -22.01 15.51 -7.36
N VAL A 86 -21.44 15.26 -6.18
CA VAL A 86 -22.18 14.82 -5.01
C VAL A 86 -22.45 15.99 -4.06
N MET A 87 -23.72 16.22 -3.74
CA MET A 87 -24.14 17.21 -2.74
C MET A 87 -24.17 16.57 -1.34
N LEU A 88 -23.25 16.98 -0.47
CA LEU A 88 -23.09 16.42 0.87
C LEU A 88 -23.75 17.28 1.95
N SER A 89 -24.35 16.62 2.95
CA SER A 89 -24.72 17.29 4.20
C SER A 89 -23.46 17.65 5.01
N PRO A 90 -23.54 18.60 5.98
CA PRO A 90 -22.39 18.91 6.84
C PRO A 90 -21.82 17.69 7.58
N TYR A 91 -22.70 16.77 8.00
CA TYR A 91 -22.30 15.50 8.62
C TYR A 91 -21.53 14.60 7.65
N ALA A 92 -22.05 14.43 6.43
CA ALA A 92 -21.40 13.59 5.41
C ALA A 92 -20.07 14.19 4.95
N LEU A 93 -19.98 15.52 4.85
CA LEU A 93 -18.73 16.22 4.54
C LEU A 93 -17.66 15.99 5.62
N ALA A 94 -18.04 16.10 6.90
CA ALA A 94 -17.14 15.81 8.01
C ALA A 94 -16.72 14.33 8.04
N GLY A 95 -17.64 13.41 7.76
CA GLY A 95 -17.37 11.98 7.65
C GLY A 95 -16.37 11.67 6.53
N LEU A 96 -16.57 12.22 5.34
CA LEU A 96 -15.66 12.07 4.20
C LEU A 96 -14.25 12.61 4.54
N ALA A 97 -14.16 13.77 5.20
CA ALA A 97 -12.88 14.31 5.63
C ALA A 97 -12.15 13.35 6.61
N ALA A 98 -12.86 12.76 7.56
CA ALA A 98 -12.30 11.77 8.47
C ALA A 98 -11.81 10.51 7.74
N GLU A 99 -12.58 10.03 6.74
CA GLU A 99 -12.19 8.88 5.90
C GLU A 99 -10.90 9.16 5.12
N LEU A 100 -10.76 10.35 4.53
CA LEU A 100 -9.55 10.76 3.80
C LEU A 100 -8.32 10.85 4.72
N VAL A 101 -8.50 11.31 5.97
CA VAL A 101 -7.43 11.31 6.98
C VAL A 101 -6.98 9.88 7.28
N VAL A 102 -7.92 8.94 7.46
CA VAL A 102 -7.59 7.52 7.68
C VAL A 102 -6.86 6.93 6.48
N ALA A 103 -7.31 7.20 5.26
CA ALA A 103 -6.64 6.73 4.04
C ALA A 103 -5.20 7.28 3.91
N GLY A 104 -5.01 8.57 4.20
CA GLY A 104 -3.68 9.20 4.21
C GLY A 104 -2.75 8.60 5.27
N ASN A 105 -3.28 8.33 6.47
CA ASN A 105 -2.51 7.67 7.53
C ASN A 105 -2.11 6.24 7.15
N LEU A 106 -3.02 5.48 6.53
CA LEU A 106 -2.72 4.14 6.03
C LEU A 106 -1.63 4.18 4.96
N CYS A 107 -1.70 5.11 4.00
CA CYS A 107 -0.70 5.29 2.96
C CYS A 107 0.69 5.57 3.55
N ALA A 108 0.76 6.51 4.52
CA ALA A 108 2.00 6.82 5.23
C ALA A 108 2.53 5.63 6.03
N PHE A 109 1.65 4.86 6.68
CA PHE A 109 2.01 3.64 7.40
C PHE A 109 2.59 2.58 6.45
N LEU A 110 1.95 2.33 5.32
CA LEU A 110 2.43 1.36 4.31
C LEU A 110 3.80 1.76 3.75
N GLN A 111 4.02 3.06 3.50
CA GLN A 111 5.34 3.58 3.13
C GLN A 111 6.38 3.36 4.25
N TRP A 112 6.03 3.62 5.50
CA TRP A 112 6.93 3.38 6.62
C TRP A 112 7.32 1.90 6.76
N LYS A 113 6.33 0.98 6.71
CA LYS A 113 6.57 -0.47 6.71
C LYS A 113 7.45 -0.90 5.55
N SER A 114 7.19 -0.32 4.38
CA SER A 114 7.96 -0.55 3.15
C SER A 114 9.43 -0.16 3.34
N LEU A 115 9.71 1.02 3.89
CA LEU A 115 11.07 1.49 4.16
C LEU A 115 11.79 0.64 5.21
N GLU A 116 11.11 0.26 6.30
CA GLU A 116 11.69 -0.62 7.32
C GLU A 116 12.05 -1.99 6.75
N TRP A 117 11.13 -2.53 5.97
CA TRP A 117 11.27 -3.86 5.39
C TRP A 117 12.41 -3.90 4.37
N ASP A 118 12.56 -2.89 3.51
CA ASP A 118 13.72 -2.77 2.59
C ASP A 118 15.05 -2.70 3.37
N ARG A 119 15.05 -1.94 4.48
CA ARG A 119 16.23 -1.83 5.35
C ARG A 119 16.60 -3.15 6.01
N ALA A 120 15.60 -4.00 6.31
CA ALA A 120 15.81 -5.30 6.93
C ALA A 120 16.21 -6.37 5.90
N SER A 121 15.56 -6.38 4.73
CA SER A 121 15.83 -7.35 3.67
C SER A 121 17.19 -7.14 3.01
N GLY A 122 17.63 -5.88 2.81
CA GLY A 122 18.98 -5.58 2.33
C GLY A 122 20.11 -5.97 3.28
N ARG A 123 19.83 -6.16 4.58
CA ARG A 123 20.82 -6.71 5.54
C ARG A 123 20.94 -8.23 5.49
N HIS A 124 19.97 -8.93 4.91
CA HIS A 124 20.00 -10.40 4.83
C HIS A 124 20.81 -10.90 3.62
N THR A 125 21.03 -10.09 2.58
CA THR A 125 21.87 -10.43 1.42
C THR A 125 23.38 -10.34 1.71
N GLU A 126 23.83 -9.48 2.62
CA GLU A 126 25.26 -9.33 2.94
C GLU A 126 25.84 -10.48 3.79
N GLY A 127 25.01 -11.31 4.43
CA GLY A 127 25.45 -12.38 5.34
C GLY A 127 25.81 -13.72 4.67
N GLY A 128 25.62 -13.88 3.35
CA GLY A 128 25.78 -15.16 2.64
C GLY A 128 27.09 -15.35 1.87
N ALA A 129 27.95 -14.33 1.79
CA ALA A 129 29.11 -14.31 0.89
C ALA A 129 30.47 -14.41 1.60
N THR A 130 30.54 -15.02 2.78
CA THR A 130 31.82 -15.38 3.41
C THR A 130 31.67 -16.77 3.97
N ASP A 131 32.09 -17.77 3.19
CA ASP A 131 32.55 -19.10 3.61
C ASP A 131 32.86 -19.95 2.36
N ALA A 132 33.83 -19.50 1.56
CA ALA A 132 34.45 -20.32 0.52
C ALA A 132 35.96 -20.01 0.45
N SER A 133 36.67 -20.43 1.50
CA SER A 133 38.10 -20.62 1.48
C SER A 133 38.42 -21.84 2.34
N GLY A 134 38.75 -22.94 1.66
CA GLY A 134 39.14 -24.22 2.23
C GLY A 134 39.56 -25.17 1.12
#